data_AF-A0A1S2III9-F1
#
_entry.id   AF-A0A1S2III9-F1
#
_cell.length_a   1.000
_cell.length_b   1.000
_cell.length_c   1.000
_cell.angle_alpha   90.00
_cell.angle_beta   90.00
_cell.angle_gamma   90.00
#
_symmetry.space_group_name_H-M   'P 1'
#
loop_
_entity.id
_entity.type
_entity.pdbx_description
1 polymer ?
#
loop_
_entity_poly.entity_id
_entity_poly.type
_entity_poly.pdbx_seq_one_letter_code
_entity_poly.pdbx_strand_id
1 'polypeptide(L)'
;MSTRSSSDVIARATAQFDDGNHRGAWDSLLVWARREPREIAYREALRDLYRRAGMPDQAGRWGAHDPDELDARERRSLEKSLRGFETERAVRRYLVLPDEVDDDLLGHLGSRRHQRLLRLEPLAEELVFTAGIVAGLLGGIAIVAGVVRTLAETFVGGPDTQSLAQVTVCAVLADVLVGGALLAVANGLRERWISAAFFAAAGVAAAVGIAHADLTTPLPFGCWSAC
;
A
#
# COMPACT_ATOMS: atom_id res chain seq x y z
N MET A 1 33.44 15.05 33.46
CA MET A 1 33.10 13.91 32.59
C MET A 1 34.14 13.88 31.48
N SER A 2 34.99 12.85 31.44
CA SER A 2 35.94 12.69 30.33
C SER A 2 35.16 12.39 29.04
N THR A 3 35.27 13.23 28.03
CA THR A 3 34.78 12.94 26.69
C THR A 3 35.57 11.75 26.15
N ARG A 4 34.96 10.57 26.09
CA ARG A 4 35.56 9.41 25.41
C ARG A 4 35.86 9.84 23.98
N SER A 5 37.03 9.47 23.45
CA SER A 5 37.33 9.72 22.05
C SER A 5 36.40 8.89 21.17
N SER A 6 36.15 9.36 19.94
CA SER A 6 35.39 8.61 18.94
C SER A 6 35.98 7.23 18.69
N SER A 7 37.32 7.11 18.70
CA SER A 7 38.04 5.85 18.58
C SER A 7 37.69 4.83 19.67
N ASP A 8 37.55 5.24 20.93
CA ASP A 8 37.22 4.33 22.04
C ASP A 8 35.80 3.80 21.93
N VAL A 9 34.87 4.65 21.47
CA VAL A 9 33.47 4.28 21.26
C VAL A 9 33.36 3.30 20.09
N ILE A 10 34.04 3.58 18.98
CA ILE A 10 34.05 2.72 17.79
C ILE A 10 34.68 1.37 18.12
N ALA A 11 35.87 1.34 18.72
CA ALA A 11 36.55 0.11 19.08
C ALA A 11 35.69 -0.79 19.99
N ARG A 12 34.98 -0.19 20.95
CA ARG A 12 34.06 -0.93 21.82
C ARG A 12 32.86 -1.48 21.06
N ALA A 13 32.26 -0.70 20.17
CA ALA A 13 31.13 -1.16 19.36
C ALA A 13 31.57 -2.29 18.41
N THR A 14 32.75 -2.18 17.80
CA THR A 14 33.32 -3.23 16.96
C THR A 14 33.58 -4.51 17.76
N ALA A 15 34.16 -4.41 18.96
CA ALA A 15 34.34 -5.57 19.83
C ALA A 15 32.99 -6.24 20.18
N GLN A 16 31.96 -5.45 20.53
CA GLN A 16 30.61 -5.98 20.76
C GLN A 16 30.04 -6.69 19.54
N PHE A 17 30.28 -6.15 18.34
CA PHE A 17 29.84 -6.77 17.10
C PHE A 17 30.57 -8.11 16.88
N ASP A 18 31.89 -8.14 17.07
CA ASP A 18 32.72 -9.34 16.91
C ASP A 18 32.34 -10.43 17.93
N ASP A 19 31.91 -10.04 19.14
CA ASP A 19 31.38 -10.92 20.18
C ASP A 19 29.93 -11.41 19.90
N GLY A 20 29.35 -11.05 18.75
CA GLY A 20 27.99 -11.43 18.34
C GLY A 20 26.87 -10.55 18.90
N ASN A 21 27.19 -9.52 19.70
CA ASN A 21 26.22 -8.53 20.18
C ASN A 21 26.02 -7.39 19.16
N HIS A 22 25.53 -7.75 17.97
CA HIS A 22 25.36 -6.79 16.86
C HIS A 22 24.42 -5.65 17.21
N ARG A 23 23.31 -5.95 17.91
CA ARG A 23 22.32 -4.94 18.30
C ARG A 23 22.93 -3.91 19.25
N GLY A 24 23.68 -4.35 20.26
CA GLY A 24 24.37 -3.45 21.19
C GLY A 24 25.38 -2.56 20.48
N ALA A 25 26.13 -3.11 19.53
CA ALA A 25 27.09 -2.36 18.71
C ALA A 25 26.41 -1.26 17.89
N TRP A 26 25.34 -1.59 17.15
CA TRP A 26 24.59 -0.62 16.37
C TRP A 26 23.92 0.43 17.25
N ASP A 27 23.21 0.04 18.31
CA ASP A 27 22.51 0.97 19.19
C ASP A 27 23.49 1.98 19.83
N SER A 28 24.67 1.51 20.23
CA SER A 28 25.75 2.37 20.74
C SER A 28 26.19 3.41 19.71
N LEU A 29 26.55 2.98 18.50
CA LEU A 29 27.01 3.91 17.45
C LEU A 29 25.91 4.84 16.94
N LEU A 30 24.65 4.36 16.85
CA LEU A 30 23.50 5.15 16.42
C LEU A 30 23.26 6.35 17.34
N VAL A 31 23.46 6.18 18.65
CA VAL A 31 23.32 7.27 19.62
C VAL A 31 24.37 8.35 19.36
N TRP A 32 25.63 7.95 19.14
CA TRP A 32 26.72 8.90 18.90
C TRP A 32 26.62 9.58 17.52
N ALA A 33 26.35 8.83 16.46
CA ALA A 33 26.17 9.38 15.12
C ALA A 33 25.01 10.39 15.03
N ARG A 34 23.97 10.25 15.86
CA ARG A 34 22.87 11.23 15.95
C ARG A 34 23.19 12.43 16.83
N ARG A 35 23.97 12.22 17.90
CA ARG A 35 24.37 13.28 18.83
C ARG A 35 25.44 14.18 18.24
N GLU A 36 26.36 13.60 17.47
CA GLU A 36 27.53 14.25 16.87
C GLU A 36 27.55 13.97 15.35
N PRO A 37 26.57 14.49 14.57
CA PRO A 37 26.44 14.17 13.15
C PRO A 37 27.61 14.65 12.28
N ARG A 38 28.42 15.58 12.79
CA ARG A 38 29.65 16.08 12.15
C ARG A 38 30.86 15.15 12.34
N GLU A 39 30.80 14.23 13.31
CA GLU A 39 31.85 13.24 13.51
C GLU A 39 31.60 12.06 12.55
N ILE A 40 32.22 12.16 11.37
CA ILE A 40 32.02 11.22 10.27
C ILE A 40 32.41 9.78 10.66
N ALA A 41 33.40 9.62 11.55
CA ALA A 41 33.92 8.31 11.96
C ALA A 41 32.84 7.37 12.52
N TYR A 42 31.83 7.89 13.23
CA TYR A 42 30.73 7.05 13.74
C TYR A 42 29.85 6.49 12.62
N ARG A 43 29.68 7.26 11.54
CA ARG A 43 28.85 6.88 10.39
C ARG A 43 29.59 5.88 9.50
N GLU A 44 30.88 6.09 9.27
CA GLU A 44 31.75 5.12 8.60
C GLU A 44 31.78 3.80 9.36
N ALA A 45 31.93 3.83 10.69
CA ALA A 45 31.86 2.63 11.51
C ALA A 45 30.49 1.92 11.38
N LEU A 46 29.38 2.65 11.38
CA LEU A 46 28.04 2.08 11.13
C LEU A 46 27.94 1.44 9.75
N ARG A 47 28.40 2.14 8.70
CA ARG A 47 28.44 1.61 7.33
C ARG A 47 29.16 0.28 7.29
N ASP A 48 30.36 0.22 7.87
CA ASP A 48 31.21 -0.97 7.81
C ASP A 48 30.61 -2.14 8.58
N LEU A 49 30.01 -1.90 9.76
CA LEU A 49 29.31 -2.95 10.50
C LEU A 49 28.08 -3.47 9.75
N TYR A 50 27.29 -2.61 9.09
CA TYR A 50 26.16 -3.04 8.28
C TYR A 50 26.60 -3.79 7.01
N ARG A 51 27.69 -3.36 6.39
CA ARG A 51 28.31 -4.04 5.25
C ARG A 51 28.77 -5.45 5.64
N ARG A 52 29.45 -5.59 6.79
CA ARG A 52 29.83 -6.90 7.37
C ARG A 52 28.62 -7.80 7.67
N ALA A 53 27.49 -7.22 8.05
CA ALA A 53 26.24 -7.93 8.28
C ALA A 53 25.42 -8.23 6.99
N GLY A 54 25.91 -7.81 5.81
CA GLY A 54 25.20 -8.02 4.55
C GLY A 54 23.93 -7.17 4.38
N MET A 55 23.87 -6.00 5.02
CA MET A 55 22.73 -5.06 5.00
C MET A 55 23.05 -3.82 4.14
N PRO A 56 22.95 -3.92 2.80
CA PRO A 56 23.37 -2.86 1.88
C PRO A 56 22.51 -1.59 1.97
N ASP A 57 21.25 -1.71 2.40
CA ASP A 57 20.34 -0.57 2.61
C ASP A 57 20.82 0.32 3.76
N GLN A 58 21.21 -0.30 4.87
CA GLN A 58 21.73 0.44 6.02
C GLN A 58 23.16 0.92 5.78
N ALA A 59 24.00 0.10 5.13
CA ALA A 59 25.35 0.52 4.75
C ALA A 59 25.32 1.74 3.82
N GLY A 60 24.50 1.71 2.76
CA GLY A 60 24.29 2.84 1.87
C GLY A 60 23.77 4.09 2.58
N ARG A 61 22.81 3.93 3.51
CA ARG A 61 22.28 5.05 4.31
C ARG A 61 23.35 5.76 5.14
N TRP A 62 24.19 5.01 5.86
CA TRP A 62 25.20 5.60 6.74
C TRP A 62 26.41 6.12 5.96
N GLY A 63 26.75 5.47 4.84
CA GLY A 63 27.77 5.92 3.89
C GLY A 63 27.34 7.05 2.96
N ALA A 64 26.09 7.51 2.98
CA ALA A 64 25.59 8.56 2.08
C ALA A 64 26.25 9.95 2.19
N HIS A 65 27.19 10.13 3.12
CA HIS A 65 28.02 11.34 3.20
C HIS A 65 29.16 11.31 2.17
N ASP A 66 29.53 10.13 1.69
CA ASP A 66 30.51 9.89 0.63
C ASP A 66 29.97 8.79 -0.32
N PRO A 67 29.18 9.17 -1.34
CA PRO A 67 28.57 8.22 -2.28
C PRO A 67 29.58 7.46 -3.16
N ASP A 68 30.81 7.96 -3.30
CA ASP A 68 31.84 7.35 -4.13
C ASP A 68 32.42 6.08 -3.48
N GLU A 69 32.41 6.02 -2.15
CA GLU A 69 32.82 4.83 -1.38
C GLU A 69 31.74 3.73 -1.27
N LEU A 70 30.54 3.98 -1.80
CA LEU A 70 29.46 3.00 -1.82
C LEU A 70 29.64 2.00 -2.98
N ASP A 71 29.40 0.73 -2.69
CA ASP A 71 29.34 -0.27 -3.76
C ASP A 71 28.05 -0.12 -4.60
N ALA A 72 28.00 -0.79 -5.75
CA ALA A 72 26.84 -0.69 -6.65
C ALA A 72 25.51 -1.19 -6.02
N ARG A 73 25.56 -2.09 -5.03
CA ARG A 73 24.37 -2.63 -4.35
C ARG A 73 23.88 -1.66 -3.27
N GLU A 74 24.79 -1.09 -2.51
CA GLU A 74 24.55 -0.05 -1.50
C GLU A 74 23.98 1.21 -2.16
N ARG A 75 24.61 1.67 -3.25
CA ARG A 75 24.15 2.83 -4.03
C ARG A 75 22.73 2.63 -4.55
N ARG A 76 22.44 1.51 -5.22
CA ARG A 76 21.07 1.19 -5.69
C ARG A 76 20.05 1.10 -4.55
N SER A 77 20.45 0.60 -3.39
CA SER A 77 19.55 0.47 -2.23
C SER A 77 19.24 1.85 -1.61
N LEU A 78 20.25 2.71 -1.55
CA LEU A 78 20.12 4.11 -1.15
C LEU A 78 19.20 4.86 -2.13
N GLU A 79 19.49 4.81 -3.43
CA GLU A 79 18.66 5.40 -4.49
C GLU A 79 17.19 5.00 -4.36
N LYS A 80 16.92 3.70 -4.21
CA LYS A 80 15.55 3.19 -4.04
C LYS A 80 14.87 3.77 -2.80
N SER A 81 15.60 3.94 -1.70
CA SER A 81 15.09 4.53 -0.46
C SER A 81 14.81 6.02 -0.62
N LEU A 82 15.66 6.75 -1.35
CA LEU A 82 15.52 8.18 -1.58
C LEU A 82 14.28 8.56 -2.41
N ARG A 83 13.78 7.64 -3.25
CA ARG A 83 12.53 7.83 -4.00
C ARG A 83 11.31 8.12 -3.12
N GLY A 84 11.35 7.74 -1.83
CA GLY A 84 10.28 8.04 -0.88
C GLY A 84 10.22 9.49 -0.39
N PHE A 85 11.23 10.33 -0.68
CA PHE A 85 11.36 11.66 -0.07
C PHE A 85 11.14 12.80 -1.07
N GLU A 86 10.41 13.84 -0.64
CA GLU A 86 10.00 15.00 -1.48
C GLU A 86 10.99 16.15 -1.42
N THR A 87 11.70 16.27 -0.29
CA THR A 87 12.51 17.44 0.01
C THR A 87 13.87 17.02 0.50
N GLU A 88 14.88 17.81 0.15
CA GLU A 88 16.23 17.72 0.69
C GLU A 88 16.21 17.67 2.22
N ARG A 89 15.39 18.52 2.88
CA ARG A 89 15.24 18.52 4.34
C ARG A 89 14.80 17.16 4.90
N ALA A 90 13.90 16.46 4.21
CA ALA A 90 13.43 15.14 4.63
C ALA A 90 14.52 14.07 4.43
N VAL A 91 15.25 14.12 3.32
CA VAL A 91 16.43 13.27 3.08
C VAL A 91 17.51 13.52 4.12
N ARG A 92 17.88 14.78 4.36
CA ARG A 92 18.87 15.17 5.36
C ARG A 92 18.52 14.65 6.75
N ARG A 93 17.25 14.75 7.15
CA ARG A 93 16.76 14.18 8.41
C ARG A 93 16.84 12.65 8.44
N TYR A 94 16.49 12.00 7.34
CA TYR A 94 16.54 10.53 7.24
C TYR A 94 17.98 10.00 7.28
N LEU A 95 18.89 10.64 6.54
CA LEU A 95 20.31 10.30 6.48
C LEU A 95 21.10 10.86 7.67
N VAL A 96 20.50 11.73 8.50
CA VAL A 96 21.15 12.37 9.66
C VAL A 96 22.41 13.17 9.23
N LEU A 97 22.41 13.75 8.03
CA LEU A 97 23.59 14.47 7.51
C LEU A 97 23.76 15.82 8.23
N PRO A 98 25.01 16.21 8.57
CA PRO A 98 25.29 17.48 9.24
C PRO A 98 25.13 18.69 8.31
N ASP A 99 25.43 18.49 7.03
CA ASP A 99 25.55 19.54 6.02
C ASP A 99 24.54 19.33 4.87
N GLU A 100 24.72 20.06 3.77
CA GLU A 100 23.89 19.95 2.56
C GLU A 100 23.99 18.55 1.95
N VAL A 101 22.90 18.12 1.30
CA VAL A 101 22.85 16.81 0.64
C VAL A 101 23.41 16.97 -0.77
N ASP A 102 24.29 16.07 -1.18
CA ASP A 102 24.84 16.02 -2.53
C ASP A 102 23.72 16.07 -3.60
N ASP A 103 23.90 16.91 -4.61
CA ASP A 103 22.98 17.08 -5.74
C ASP A 103 22.72 15.76 -6.47
N ASP A 104 23.71 14.86 -6.54
CA ASP A 104 23.56 13.54 -7.16
C ASP A 104 22.53 12.68 -6.40
N LEU A 105 22.50 12.77 -5.06
CA LEU A 105 21.48 12.10 -4.25
C LEU A 105 20.10 12.74 -4.42
N LEU A 106 20.05 14.06 -4.61
CA LEU A 106 18.80 14.79 -4.85
C LEU A 106 18.21 14.50 -6.23
N GLY A 107 19.04 14.16 -7.22
CA GLY A 107 18.61 13.65 -8.53
C GLY A 107 17.78 12.36 -8.45
N HIS A 108 17.79 11.68 -7.31
CA HIS A 108 17.08 10.41 -7.09
C HIS A 108 15.82 10.54 -6.23
N LEU A 109 15.44 11.77 -5.86
CA LEU A 109 14.16 12.03 -5.21
C LEU A 109 13.00 11.55 -6.09
N GLY A 110 12.00 10.96 -5.47
CA GLY A 110 10.81 10.52 -6.19
C GLY A 110 10.06 11.72 -6.75
N SER A 111 9.50 11.58 -7.95
CA SER A 111 8.61 12.61 -8.48
C SER A 111 7.41 12.81 -7.55
N ARG A 112 6.85 14.03 -7.50
CA ARG A 112 5.61 14.33 -6.76
C ARG A 112 4.48 13.33 -7.07
N ARG A 113 4.44 12.82 -8.30
CA ARG A 113 3.50 11.79 -8.74
C ARG A 113 3.74 10.45 -8.04
N HIS A 114 4.98 9.97 -7.98
CA HIS A 114 5.33 8.72 -7.30
C HIS A 114 4.99 8.76 -5.81
N GLN A 115 5.18 9.91 -5.16
CA GLN A 115 4.82 10.08 -3.75
C GLN A 115 3.32 10.20 -3.50
N ARG A 116 2.57 10.83 -4.41
CA ARG A 116 1.10 10.79 -4.36
C ARG A 116 0.63 9.35 -4.40
N LEU A 117 1.18 8.52 -5.28
CA LEU A 117 0.83 7.10 -5.34
C LEU A 117 1.13 6.38 -4.01
N LEU A 118 2.32 6.56 -3.44
CA LEU A 118 2.67 5.97 -2.13
C LEU A 118 1.74 6.43 -1.00
N ARG A 119 1.30 7.68 -1.00
CA ARG A 119 0.35 8.21 0.01
C ARG A 119 -1.07 7.67 -0.19
N LEU A 120 -1.46 7.41 -1.43
CA LEU A 120 -2.81 6.94 -1.79
C LEU A 120 -2.94 5.41 -1.76
N GLU A 121 -1.82 4.68 -1.80
CA GLU A 121 -1.78 3.23 -1.74
C GLU A 121 -2.52 2.62 -0.54
N PRO A 122 -2.33 3.07 0.72
CA PRO A 122 -3.08 2.53 1.86
C PRO A 122 -4.59 2.79 1.75
N LEU A 123 -5.00 3.97 1.25
CA LEU A 123 -6.41 4.28 1.01
C LEU A 123 -6.99 3.37 -0.08
N ALA A 124 -6.24 3.11 -1.14
CA ALA A 124 -6.67 2.21 -2.20
C ALA A 124 -6.75 0.75 -1.73
N GLU A 125 -5.86 0.31 -0.83
CA GLU A 125 -5.93 -1.01 -0.19
C GLU A 125 -7.16 -1.14 0.70
N GLU A 126 -7.43 -0.13 1.54
CA GLU A 126 -8.62 -0.09 2.39
C GLU A 126 -9.91 -0.17 1.57
N LEU A 127 -10.02 0.63 0.50
CA LEU A 127 -11.19 0.60 -0.39
C LEU A 127 -11.39 -0.75 -1.07
N VAL A 128 -10.31 -1.42 -1.50
CA VAL A 128 -10.40 -2.77 -2.08
C VAL A 128 -10.87 -3.77 -1.03
N PHE A 129 -10.35 -3.69 0.18
CA PHE A 129 -10.78 -4.53 1.29
C PHE A 129 -12.26 -4.31 1.64
N THR A 130 -12.69 -3.04 1.78
CA THR A 130 -14.09 -2.68 2.02
C THR A 130 -15.00 -3.17 0.89
N ALA A 131 -14.60 -3.01 -0.38
CA ALA A 131 -15.36 -3.54 -1.50
C ALA A 131 -15.52 -5.07 -1.43
N GLY A 132 -14.47 -5.78 -1.01
CA GLY A 132 -14.53 -7.22 -0.76
C GLY A 132 -15.50 -7.61 0.36
N ILE A 133 -15.55 -6.84 1.46
CA ILE A 133 -16.52 -7.05 2.55
C ILE A 133 -17.95 -6.81 2.07
N VAL A 134 -18.18 -5.70 1.37
CA VAL A 134 -19.50 -5.36 0.81
C VAL A 134 -19.97 -6.50 -0.09
N ALA A 135 -19.16 -6.90 -1.07
CA ALA A 135 -19.51 -7.96 -2.01
C ALA A 135 -19.71 -9.33 -1.33
N GLY A 136 -18.84 -9.68 -0.39
CA GLY A 136 -18.89 -10.96 0.31
C GLY A 136 -20.07 -11.06 1.27
N LEU A 137 -20.34 -10.00 2.04
CA LEU A 137 -21.35 -10.01 3.09
C LEU A 137 -22.73 -9.67 2.54
N LEU A 138 -22.87 -8.57 1.80
CA LEU A 138 -24.17 -8.15 1.27
C LEU A 138 -24.54 -8.96 0.02
N GLY A 139 -23.66 -9.03 -0.96
CA GLY A 139 -23.88 -9.83 -2.18
C GLY A 139 -24.06 -11.32 -1.88
N GLY A 140 -23.15 -11.90 -1.08
CA GLY A 140 -23.23 -13.30 -0.68
C GLY A 140 -24.51 -13.67 0.06
N ILE A 141 -24.91 -12.87 1.06
CA ILE A 141 -26.16 -13.10 1.81
C ILE A 141 -27.38 -12.93 0.90
N ALA A 142 -27.41 -11.91 0.05
CA ALA A 142 -28.52 -11.69 -0.88
C ALA A 142 -28.71 -12.86 -1.85
N ILE A 143 -27.62 -13.40 -2.40
CA ILE A 143 -27.66 -14.57 -3.29
C ILE A 143 -28.14 -15.80 -2.53
N VAL A 144 -27.58 -16.09 -1.35
CA VAL A 144 -27.99 -17.27 -0.56
C VAL A 144 -29.47 -17.16 -0.16
N ALA A 145 -29.90 -16.01 0.35
CA ALA A 145 -31.28 -15.77 0.72
C ALA A 145 -32.23 -15.90 -0.48
N GLY A 146 -31.84 -15.34 -1.64
CA GLY A 146 -32.60 -15.45 -2.88
C GLY A 146 -32.73 -16.90 -3.35
N VAL A 147 -31.64 -17.66 -3.37
CA VAL A 147 -31.63 -19.08 -3.77
C VAL A 147 -32.46 -19.93 -2.82
N VAL A 148 -32.25 -19.80 -1.51
CA VAL A 148 -32.99 -20.57 -0.48
C VAL A 148 -34.49 -20.30 -0.59
N ARG A 149 -34.87 -19.03 -0.75
CA ARG A 149 -36.28 -18.65 -0.87
C ARG A 149 -36.91 -19.10 -2.18
N THR A 150 -36.21 -18.95 -3.30
CA THR A 150 -36.68 -19.45 -4.61
C THR A 150 -36.91 -20.96 -4.57
N LEU A 151 -36.00 -21.72 -3.98
CA LEU A 151 -36.17 -23.16 -3.81
C LEU A 151 -37.39 -23.47 -2.94
N ALA A 152 -37.54 -22.82 -1.77
CA ALA A 152 -38.67 -23.03 -0.88
C ALA A 152 -40.03 -22.79 -1.56
N GLU A 153 -40.17 -21.72 -2.35
CA GLU A 153 -41.42 -21.39 -3.02
C GLU A 153 -41.72 -22.29 -4.22
N THR A 154 -40.68 -22.76 -4.91
CA THR A 154 -40.83 -23.77 -5.98
C THR A 154 -41.38 -25.08 -5.42
N PHE A 155 -40.99 -25.46 -4.21
CA PHE A 155 -41.54 -26.64 -3.52
C PHE A 155 -42.96 -26.43 -2.99
N VAL A 156 -43.33 -25.20 -2.61
CA VAL A 156 -44.64 -24.87 -2.02
C VAL A 156 -45.70 -24.51 -3.10
N GLY A 157 -45.28 -24.28 -4.35
CA GLY A 157 -46.19 -23.93 -5.45
C GLY A 157 -46.72 -22.49 -5.36
N GLY A 158 -45.95 -21.58 -4.77
CA GLY A 158 -46.35 -20.19 -4.57
C GLY A 158 -46.42 -19.40 -5.89
N PRO A 159 -47.46 -18.56 -6.11
CA PRO A 159 -47.63 -17.79 -7.35
C PRO A 159 -46.74 -16.52 -7.45
N ASP A 160 -45.85 -16.25 -6.48
CA ASP A 160 -45.21 -14.93 -6.30
C ASP A 160 -43.68 -14.90 -6.54
N THR A 161 -43.17 -15.89 -7.27
CA THR A 161 -41.72 -16.08 -7.53
C THR A 161 -41.08 -14.92 -8.30
N GLN A 162 -41.87 -14.17 -9.07
CA GLN A 162 -41.39 -13.04 -9.88
C GLN A 162 -40.99 -11.82 -9.03
N SER A 163 -41.79 -11.48 -8.01
CA SER A 163 -41.51 -10.36 -7.09
C SER A 163 -40.20 -10.59 -6.33
N LEU A 164 -39.90 -11.85 -6.01
CA LEU A 164 -38.73 -12.21 -5.23
C LEU A 164 -37.45 -12.33 -6.04
N ALA A 165 -37.56 -12.78 -7.28
CA ALA A 165 -36.48 -12.65 -8.26
C ALA A 165 -36.10 -11.17 -8.43
N GLN A 166 -37.08 -10.27 -8.50
CA GLN A 166 -36.83 -8.83 -8.66
C GLN A 166 -36.11 -8.22 -7.45
N VAL A 167 -36.54 -8.53 -6.22
CA VAL A 167 -35.86 -8.05 -5.00
C VAL A 167 -34.42 -8.58 -4.91
N THR A 168 -34.22 -9.86 -5.22
CA THR A 168 -32.88 -10.48 -5.20
C THR A 168 -31.96 -9.84 -6.24
N VAL A 169 -32.46 -9.64 -7.47
CA VAL A 169 -31.71 -8.97 -8.54
C VAL A 169 -31.39 -7.53 -8.15
N CYS A 170 -32.33 -6.77 -7.59
CA CYS A 170 -32.06 -5.40 -7.13
C CYS A 170 -31.00 -5.35 -6.04
N ALA A 171 -31.04 -6.28 -5.08
CA ALA A 171 -30.03 -6.37 -4.02
C ALA A 171 -28.64 -6.69 -4.58
N VAL A 172 -28.53 -7.63 -5.52
CA VAL A 172 -27.27 -7.96 -6.19
C VAL A 172 -26.76 -6.79 -7.03
N LEU A 173 -27.62 -6.10 -7.78
CA LEU A 173 -27.23 -4.93 -8.55
C LEU A 173 -26.79 -3.76 -7.67
N ALA A 174 -27.45 -3.55 -6.52
CA ALA A 174 -27.04 -2.53 -5.56
C ALA A 174 -25.65 -2.83 -4.98
N ASP A 175 -25.36 -4.10 -4.72
CA ASP A 175 -24.05 -4.56 -4.27
C ASP A 175 -22.96 -4.34 -5.35
N VAL A 176 -23.25 -4.68 -6.61
CA VAL A 176 -22.37 -4.40 -7.76
C VAL A 176 -22.14 -2.90 -7.94
N LEU A 177 -23.17 -2.06 -7.74
CA LEU A 177 -23.05 -0.61 -7.82
C LEU A 177 -22.10 -0.07 -6.75
N VAL A 178 -22.30 -0.43 -5.48
CA VAL A 178 -21.48 0.05 -4.36
C VAL A 178 -20.06 -0.50 -4.46
N GLY A 179 -19.91 -1.81 -4.63
CA GLY A 179 -18.60 -2.47 -4.78
C GLY A 179 -17.84 -1.97 -6.02
N GLY A 180 -18.53 -1.83 -7.15
CA GLY A 180 -17.98 -1.29 -8.39
C GLY A 180 -17.52 0.16 -8.24
N ALA A 181 -18.27 1.02 -7.57
CA ALA A 181 -17.87 2.40 -7.29
C ALA A 181 -16.61 2.47 -6.42
N LEU A 182 -16.54 1.68 -5.34
CA LEU A 182 -15.36 1.60 -4.47
C LEU A 182 -14.12 1.12 -5.23
N LEU A 183 -14.25 0.09 -6.06
CA LEU A 183 -13.16 -0.42 -6.89
C LEU A 183 -12.76 0.57 -7.99
N ALA A 184 -13.70 1.31 -8.59
CA ALA A 184 -13.39 2.34 -9.56
C ALA A 184 -12.55 3.46 -8.94
N VAL A 185 -12.93 3.93 -7.75
CA VAL A 185 -12.16 4.94 -6.99
C VAL A 185 -10.78 4.39 -6.62
N ALA A 186 -10.68 3.19 -6.05
CA ALA A 186 -9.40 2.60 -5.67
C ALA A 186 -8.44 2.42 -6.86
N ASN A 187 -8.95 1.99 -8.02
CA ASN A 187 -8.15 1.87 -9.24
C ASN A 187 -7.78 3.23 -9.83
N GLY A 188 -8.64 4.24 -9.73
CA GLY A 188 -8.32 5.62 -10.10
C GLY A 188 -7.19 6.19 -9.25
N LEU A 189 -7.20 5.95 -7.94
CA LEU A 189 -6.12 6.34 -7.01
C LEU A 189 -4.79 5.66 -7.34
N ARG A 190 -4.83 4.43 -7.87
CA ARG A 190 -3.66 3.68 -8.36
C ARG A 190 -3.29 3.99 -9.81
N GLU A 191 -3.92 4.98 -10.43
CA GLU A 191 -3.74 5.36 -11.85
C GLU A 191 -4.00 4.21 -12.85
N ARG A 192 -4.78 3.19 -12.45
CA ARG A 192 -5.20 2.08 -13.30
C ARG A 192 -6.49 2.43 -14.04
N TRP A 193 -6.40 3.43 -14.91
CA TRP A 193 -7.56 4.05 -15.57
C TRP A 193 -8.43 3.07 -16.35
N ILE A 194 -7.84 2.06 -16.99
CA ILE A 194 -8.58 1.03 -17.73
C ILE A 194 -9.46 0.21 -16.76
N SER A 195 -8.89 -0.25 -15.65
CA SER A 195 -9.65 -0.98 -14.63
C SER A 195 -10.69 -0.09 -13.95
N ALA A 196 -10.36 1.17 -13.66
CA ALA A 196 -11.29 2.13 -13.10
C ALA A 196 -12.51 2.36 -14.02
N ALA A 197 -12.26 2.54 -15.34
CA ALA A 197 -13.31 2.68 -16.34
C ALA A 197 -14.20 1.43 -16.44
N PHE A 198 -13.61 0.24 -16.38
CA PHE A 198 -14.35 -1.02 -16.39
C PHE A 198 -15.31 -1.14 -15.18
N PHE A 199 -14.82 -0.88 -13.97
CA PHE A 199 -15.67 -0.93 -12.77
C PHE A 199 -16.73 0.19 -12.74
N ALA A 200 -16.38 1.38 -13.22
CA ALA A 200 -17.35 2.46 -13.38
C ALA A 200 -18.46 2.08 -14.38
N ALA A 201 -18.10 1.46 -15.52
CA ALA A 201 -19.08 0.98 -16.50
C ALA A 201 -20.00 -0.10 -15.92
N ALA A 202 -19.45 -1.04 -15.15
CA ALA A 202 -20.23 -2.06 -14.45
C ALA A 202 -21.21 -1.44 -13.43
N GLY A 203 -20.75 -0.46 -12.65
CA GLY A 203 -21.61 0.30 -11.73
C GLY A 203 -22.73 1.05 -12.44
N VAL A 204 -22.43 1.75 -13.54
CA VAL A 204 -23.44 2.43 -14.37
C VAL A 204 -24.46 1.43 -14.92
N ALA A 205 -24.02 0.28 -15.45
CA ALA A 205 -24.92 -0.76 -15.93
C ALA A 205 -25.84 -1.29 -14.82
N ALA A 206 -25.31 -1.47 -13.60
CA ALA A 206 -26.11 -1.86 -12.46
C ALA A 206 -27.13 -0.80 -12.05
N ALA A 207 -26.75 0.47 -12.02
CA ALA A 207 -27.66 1.58 -11.75
C ALA A 207 -28.77 1.67 -12.80
N VAL A 208 -28.44 1.52 -14.09
CA VAL A 208 -29.44 1.45 -15.17
C VAL A 208 -30.37 0.26 -14.98
N GLY A 209 -29.84 -0.90 -14.62
CA GLY A 209 -30.63 -2.10 -14.32
C GLY A 209 -31.60 -1.90 -13.15
N ILE A 210 -31.16 -1.27 -12.06
CA ILE A 210 -32.02 -0.92 -10.92
C ILE A 210 -33.09 0.10 -11.34
N ALA A 211 -32.71 1.13 -12.09
CA ALA A 211 -33.66 2.14 -12.59
C ALA A 211 -34.69 1.56 -13.57
N HIS A 212 -34.33 0.51 -14.32
CA HIS A 212 -35.27 -0.24 -15.17
C HIS A 212 -36.07 -1.28 -14.40
N ALA A 213 -35.63 -1.65 -13.19
CA ALA A 213 -36.36 -2.52 -12.28
C ALA A 213 -37.51 -1.79 -11.56
N ASP A 214 -37.82 -0.53 -11.90
CA ASP A 214 -38.89 0.28 -11.31
C ASP A 214 -40.29 -0.31 -11.64
N LEU A 215 -40.77 -1.14 -10.71
CA LEU A 215 -42.03 -1.06 -9.93
C LEU A 215 -43.40 -0.87 -10.63
N THR A 216 -43.52 -0.86 -11.96
CA THR A 216 -44.86 -0.79 -12.63
C THR A 216 -45.14 -1.84 -13.69
N THR A 217 -44.16 -2.64 -14.09
CA THR A 217 -44.33 -3.57 -15.21
C THR A 217 -43.66 -4.90 -14.91
N PRO A 218 -44.38 -6.04 -14.98
CA PRO A 218 -43.74 -7.34 -14.89
C PRO A 218 -42.68 -7.44 -16.00
N LEU A 219 -41.49 -7.91 -15.63
CA LEU A 219 -40.42 -8.25 -16.58
C LEU A 219 -41.03 -9.02 -17.78
N PRO A 220 -40.64 -8.71 -19.03
CA PRO A 220 -41.26 -9.26 -20.25
C PRO A 220 -40.94 -10.73 -20.51
N PHE A 221 -40.65 -11.53 -19.47
CA PHE A 221 -40.53 -12.99 -19.56
C PHE A 221 -41.91 -13.67 -19.49
N GLY A 222 -42.96 -13.00 -20.00
CA GLY A 222 -44.30 -13.54 -20.12
C GLY A 222 -44.40 -14.54 -21.28
N CYS A 223 -44.60 -15.81 -20.91
CA CYS A 223 -45.28 -16.87 -21.65
C CYS A 223 -45.10 -16.90 -23.18
N TRP A 224 -44.02 -17.54 -23.65
CA TRP A 224 -44.06 -18.29 -24.91
C TRP A 224 -44.63 -19.68 -24.63
N SER A 225 -45.93 -19.78 -24.35
CA SER A 225 -46.65 -21.05 -24.40
C SER A 225 -48.11 -20.81 -24.78
N ALA A 226 -48.49 -21.46 -25.89
CA ALA A 226 -49.83 -21.63 -26.47
C ALA A 226 -50.29 -20.60 -27.53
N CYS A 227 -49.80 -20.79 -28.76
CA CYS A 227 -50.66 -20.98 -29.94
C CYS A 227 -50.15 -22.23 -30.68
#